data_AF-A0A1X7SQ84-F1
#
_entry.id   AF-A0A1X7SQ84-F1
#
_cell.length_a   1.000
_cell.length_b   1.000
_cell.length_c   1.000
_cell.angle_alpha   90.00
_cell.angle_beta   90.00
_cell.angle_gamma   90.00
#
_symmetry.space_group_name_H-M   'P 1'
#
loop_
_entity.id
_entity.type
_entity.pdbx_description
1 polymer ?
#
loop_
_entity_poly.entity_id
_entity_poly.type
_entity_poly.pdbx_seq_one_letter_code
_entity_poly.pdbx_strand_id
1 'polypeptide(L)'
;MGTLCGSVGAWTRLAYLDMTDATMNCPSGFRLYQSGGVRACGRPATSSGSCVSVQFSSDGISYSQVCGRVTGYQYGSPDALHNEGNNHRNNTNSSYIDGVSITRGSSRQHVWSLIAGISEISSSSETNRCPCNTGSTVPVPPFIGSNYFCESGNSIIDLSQTPYTSDPLWDGQGCGSNETACCNVPGIPWFHRDYGSTTTTDYIELRVCGDEGTTNEDVPVSFYEIYVK
;
A
#
# COMPACT_ATOMS: atom_id res chain seq x y z
N MET A 1 -0.76 -27.15 -2.61
CA MET A 1 -0.79 -25.70 -2.86
C MET A 1 -2.10 -25.18 -2.31
N GLY A 2 -2.05 -24.22 -1.39
CA GLY A 2 -3.24 -23.72 -0.68
C GLY A 2 -4.15 -22.87 -1.57
N THR A 3 -5.34 -22.57 -1.06
CA THR A 3 -6.28 -21.62 -1.67
C THR A 3 -5.73 -20.21 -1.51
N LEU A 4 -5.40 -19.51 -2.61
CA LEU A 4 -5.00 -18.09 -2.62
C LEU A 4 -6.16 -17.27 -3.18
N CYS A 5 -6.52 -16.18 -2.47
CA CYS A 5 -7.67 -15.33 -2.79
C CYS A 5 -8.96 -16.12 -3.10
N GLY A 6 -9.27 -17.12 -2.28
CA GLY A 6 -10.49 -17.92 -2.43
C GLY A 6 -10.53 -18.85 -3.67
N SER A 7 -9.48 -18.90 -4.48
CA SER A 7 -9.42 -19.74 -5.68
C SER A 7 -8.37 -20.87 -5.57
N VAL A 8 -8.80 -22.07 -5.97
CA VAL A 8 -7.91 -23.22 -6.19
C VAL A 8 -7.34 -23.12 -7.61
N GLY A 9 -6.05 -23.40 -7.78
CA GLY A 9 -5.37 -23.35 -9.09
C GLY A 9 -3.87 -23.07 -8.99
N ALA A 10 -3.19 -23.08 -10.14
CA ALA A 10 -1.76 -22.85 -10.26
C ALA A 10 -1.44 -21.35 -10.30
N TRP A 11 -1.51 -20.70 -9.13
CA TRP A 11 -0.98 -19.35 -8.96
C TRP A 11 0.54 -19.34 -9.14
N THR A 12 1.07 -18.38 -9.88
CA THR A 12 2.52 -18.17 -10.03
C THR A 12 2.94 -16.94 -9.25
N ARG A 13 3.92 -17.09 -8.35
CA ARG A 13 4.46 -15.96 -7.57
C ARG A 13 5.39 -15.12 -8.45
N LEU A 14 5.09 -13.84 -8.62
CA LEU A 14 5.94 -12.89 -9.35
C LEU A 14 6.82 -12.05 -8.42
N ALA A 15 6.35 -11.76 -7.21
CA ALA A 15 7.05 -10.88 -6.27
C ALA A 15 7.09 -11.49 -4.88
N TYR A 16 8.22 -11.33 -4.20
CA TYR A 16 8.39 -11.71 -2.80
C TYR A 16 9.43 -10.79 -2.14
N LEU A 17 9.12 -10.34 -0.93
CA LEU A 17 10.04 -9.70 0.00
C LEU A 17 9.59 -10.08 1.41
N ASP A 18 10.54 -10.43 2.26
CA ASP A 18 10.33 -10.63 3.69
C ASP A 18 11.55 -10.10 4.46
N MET A 19 11.42 -8.89 5.00
CA MET A 19 12.49 -8.20 5.71
C MET A 19 12.75 -8.76 7.11
N THR A 20 11.95 -9.74 7.58
CA THR A 20 12.28 -10.52 8.79
C THR A 20 13.49 -11.43 8.54
N ASP A 21 13.72 -11.82 7.29
CA ASP A 21 14.97 -12.43 6.87
C ASP A 21 16.07 -11.35 6.81
N ALA A 22 17.00 -11.43 7.75
CA ALA A 22 18.13 -10.51 7.85
C ALA A 22 19.02 -10.48 6.60
N THR A 23 18.95 -11.49 5.73
CA THR A 23 19.73 -11.58 4.49
C THR A 23 19.08 -10.86 3.31
N MET A 24 17.78 -10.60 3.36
CA MET A 24 17.10 -9.82 2.32
C MET A 24 17.46 -8.35 2.39
N ASN A 25 17.62 -7.73 1.23
CA ASN A 25 17.90 -6.30 1.11
C ASN A 25 16.70 -5.60 0.46
N CYS A 26 16.58 -4.29 0.72
CA CYS A 26 15.58 -3.49 0.03
C CYS A 26 15.79 -3.51 -1.49
N PRO A 27 14.70 -3.47 -2.28
CA PRO A 27 14.82 -3.36 -3.73
C PRO A 27 15.63 -2.13 -4.13
N SER A 28 16.26 -2.18 -5.32
CA SER A 28 17.06 -1.07 -5.82
C SER A 28 16.28 0.25 -5.80
N GLY A 29 16.90 1.30 -5.24
CA GLY A 29 16.29 2.63 -5.10
C GLY A 29 15.51 2.85 -3.80
N PHE A 30 15.15 1.78 -3.08
CA PHE A 30 14.47 1.89 -1.78
C PHE A 30 15.49 2.13 -0.66
N ARG A 31 15.06 2.86 0.37
CA ARG A 31 15.82 3.10 1.60
C ARG A 31 15.42 2.10 2.66
N LEU A 32 16.40 1.59 3.41
CA LEU A 32 16.16 0.78 4.61
C LEU A 32 15.71 1.67 5.79
N TYR A 33 14.59 1.31 6.39
CA TYR A 33 14.19 1.71 7.73
C TYR A 33 14.52 0.57 8.69
N GLN A 34 15.14 0.91 9.82
CA GLN A 34 15.46 -0.05 10.87
C GLN A 34 15.27 0.60 12.24
N SER A 35 14.18 0.25 12.91
CA SER A 35 13.81 0.75 14.24
C SER A 35 12.90 -0.26 14.93
N GLY A 36 12.89 -0.29 16.27
CA GLY A 36 11.97 -1.17 17.03
C GLY A 36 12.11 -2.67 16.73
N GLY A 37 13.26 -3.12 16.23
CA GLY A 37 13.46 -4.50 15.78
C GLY A 37 12.86 -4.83 14.40
N VAL A 38 12.22 -3.87 13.74
CA VAL A 38 11.63 -4.01 12.41
C VAL A 38 12.59 -3.49 11.34
N ARG A 39 12.64 -4.19 10.22
CA ARG A 39 13.29 -3.75 8.98
C ARG A 39 12.23 -3.57 7.90
N ALA A 40 12.28 -2.46 7.18
CA ALA A 40 11.31 -2.16 6.13
C ALA A 40 11.94 -1.26 5.05
N CYS A 41 11.31 -1.18 3.88
CA CYS A 41 11.84 -0.52 2.68
C CYS A 41 10.91 0.61 2.24
N GLY A 42 11.38 1.84 2.34
CA GLY A 42 10.60 3.03 1.98
C GLY A 42 11.24 3.84 0.85
N ARG A 43 10.75 5.06 0.68
CA ARG A 43 11.22 5.99 -0.36
C ARG A 43 12.66 6.45 -0.08
N PRO A 44 13.47 6.73 -1.11
CA PRO A 44 14.76 7.39 -0.92
C PRO A 44 14.53 8.75 -0.24
N ALA A 45 15.50 9.22 0.53
CA ALA A 45 15.38 10.48 1.25
C ALA A 45 15.12 11.65 0.28
N THR A 46 13.99 12.34 0.47
CA THR A 46 13.54 13.48 -0.33
C THR A 46 12.81 14.51 0.52
N SER A 47 12.88 15.77 0.11
CA SER A 47 12.13 16.90 0.70
C SER A 47 10.80 17.18 0.01
N SER A 48 10.40 16.37 -0.98
CA SER A 48 9.16 16.52 -1.73
C SER A 48 8.46 15.18 -1.94
N GLY A 49 7.15 15.23 -2.24
CA GLY A 49 6.38 14.08 -2.68
C GLY A 49 7.01 13.34 -3.86
N SER A 50 6.93 12.02 -3.81
CA SER A 50 7.54 11.12 -4.80
C SER A 50 7.01 9.70 -4.66
N CYS A 51 7.33 8.88 -5.66
CA CYS A 51 7.21 7.43 -5.55
C CYS A 51 8.55 6.77 -5.90
N VAL A 52 8.90 5.72 -5.17
CA VAL A 52 9.91 4.74 -5.58
C VAL A 52 9.19 3.48 -6.08
N SER A 53 9.74 2.79 -7.07
CA SER A 53 9.10 1.58 -7.61
C SER A 53 10.06 0.45 -7.94
N VAL A 54 9.51 -0.76 -7.94
CA VAL A 54 10.16 -1.98 -8.42
C VAL A 54 9.18 -2.71 -9.34
N GLN A 55 9.70 -3.20 -10.46
CA GLN A 55 8.93 -3.94 -11.46
C GLN A 55 9.29 -5.44 -11.41
N PHE A 56 8.26 -6.27 -11.58
CA PHE A 56 8.35 -7.72 -11.60
C PHE A 56 7.83 -8.20 -12.95
N SER A 57 8.74 -8.74 -13.77
CA SER A 57 8.40 -9.35 -15.05
C SER A 57 7.40 -10.48 -14.85
N SER A 58 6.42 -10.60 -15.75
CA SER A 58 5.56 -11.79 -15.84
C SER A 58 6.29 -12.96 -16.52
N ASP A 59 7.45 -12.71 -17.12
CA ASP A 59 8.21 -13.66 -17.96
C ASP A 59 7.36 -14.31 -19.07
N GLY A 60 6.42 -13.53 -19.61
CA GLY A 60 5.50 -13.98 -20.67
C GLY A 60 4.33 -14.82 -20.17
N ILE A 61 4.17 -14.99 -18.85
CA ILE A 61 3.00 -15.64 -18.26
C ILE A 61 1.79 -14.76 -18.52
N SER A 62 0.81 -15.31 -19.24
CA SER A 62 -0.48 -14.68 -19.45
C SER A 62 -1.36 -14.88 -18.22
N TYR A 63 -1.92 -13.80 -17.68
CA TYR A 63 -2.76 -13.82 -16.49
C TYR A 63 -3.98 -12.90 -16.62
N SER A 64 -5.08 -13.24 -15.94
CA SER A 64 -6.25 -12.39 -15.77
C SER A 64 -6.57 -12.07 -14.31
N GLN A 65 -5.81 -12.62 -13.36
CA GLN A 65 -6.00 -12.34 -11.94
C GLN A 65 -4.68 -11.99 -11.25
N VAL A 66 -4.77 -11.10 -10.26
CA VAL A 66 -3.67 -10.75 -9.36
C VAL A 66 -4.13 -10.94 -7.93
N CYS A 67 -3.35 -11.67 -7.13
CA CYS A 67 -3.62 -11.91 -5.72
C CYS A 67 -2.35 -11.62 -4.92
N GLY A 68 -2.46 -10.94 -3.80
CA GLY A 68 -1.28 -10.69 -2.99
C GLY A 68 -1.62 -10.07 -1.64
N ARG A 69 -0.59 -9.90 -0.83
CA ARG A 69 -0.67 -9.15 0.42
C ARG A 69 0.62 -8.36 0.60
N VAL A 70 0.52 -7.23 1.29
CA VAL A 70 1.63 -6.34 1.61
C VAL A 70 1.49 -5.95 3.06
N THR A 71 2.59 -5.94 3.79
CA THR A 71 2.67 -5.39 5.14
C THR A 71 3.63 -4.22 5.11
N GLY A 72 3.18 -3.09 5.65
CA GLY A 72 3.97 -1.89 5.81
C GLY A 72 3.81 -1.29 7.18
N TYR A 73 4.45 -0.15 7.39
CA TYR A 73 4.34 0.60 8.62
C TYR A 73 4.13 2.07 8.28
N GLN A 74 3.32 2.74 9.10
CA GLN A 74 3.26 4.20 9.09
C GLN A 74 4.59 4.75 9.60
N TYR A 75 5.13 5.75 8.92
CA TYR A 75 6.19 6.62 9.44
C TYR A 75 5.68 8.06 9.45
N GLY A 76 5.73 8.74 10.60
CA GLY A 76 5.29 10.13 10.69
C GLY A 76 3.79 10.29 10.43
N SER A 77 3.44 11.20 9.53
CA SER A 77 2.05 11.63 9.30
C SER A 77 1.56 11.43 7.85
N PRO A 78 1.40 10.18 7.36
CA PRO A 78 0.80 9.93 6.06
C PRO A 78 -0.61 10.52 5.95
N ASP A 79 -0.93 11.05 4.78
CA ASP A 79 -2.15 11.80 4.53
C ASP A 79 -3.20 11.03 3.72
N ALA A 80 -3.09 9.70 3.66
CA ALA A 80 -3.99 8.81 2.94
C ALA A 80 -4.17 9.19 1.45
N LEU A 81 -5.32 9.80 1.13
CA LEU A 81 -5.69 10.28 -0.21
C LEU A 81 -5.83 11.81 -0.26
N HIS A 82 -5.37 12.50 0.78
CA HIS A 82 -5.44 13.95 0.83
C HIS A 82 -4.81 14.55 -0.42
N ASN A 83 -5.45 15.59 -0.90
CA ASN A 83 -5.03 16.27 -2.10
C ASN A 83 -5.45 17.72 -1.94
N GLU A 84 -4.54 18.57 -1.44
CA GLU A 84 -4.74 20.01 -1.19
C GLU A 84 -4.99 20.81 -2.48
N GLY A 85 -6.04 20.49 -3.22
CA GLY A 85 -6.37 21.12 -4.50
C GLY A 85 -5.36 20.83 -5.62
N ASN A 86 -4.40 19.92 -5.41
CA ASN A 86 -3.40 19.56 -6.41
C ASN A 86 -3.97 18.53 -7.39
N ASN A 87 -4.70 19.03 -8.39
CA ASN A 87 -5.30 18.24 -9.46
C ASN A 87 -4.28 17.37 -10.26
N HIS A 88 -2.97 17.50 -10.03
CA HIS A 88 -1.95 16.66 -10.65
C HIS A 88 -1.74 15.29 -9.96
N ARG A 89 -2.29 15.09 -8.76
CA ARG A 89 -2.20 13.84 -7.97
C ARG A 89 -3.40 12.90 -8.19
N ASN A 90 -3.91 12.83 -9.40
CA ASN A 90 -5.17 12.12 -9.71
C ASN A 90 -5.02 11.03 -10.78
N ASN A 91 -3.80 10.56 -11.02
CA ASN A 91 -3.55 9.51 -11.99
C ASN A 91 -2.46 8.54 -11.51
N THR A 92 -2.41 7.38 -12.15
CA THR A 92 -1.52 6.28 -11.80
C THR A 92 -0.04 6.61 -11.87
N ASN A 93 0.38 7.70 -12.53
CA ASN A 93 1.79 8.11 -12.61
C ASN A 93 2.23 9.03 -11.48
N SER A 94 1.28 9.70 -10.81
CA SER A 94 1.56 10.60 -9.70
C SER A 94 1.76 9.86 -8.35
N SER A 95 2.10 10.60 -7.30
CA SER A 95 2.02 10.19 -5.89
C SER A 95 0.60 10.47 -5.38
N TYR A 96 -0.37 9.74 -5.91
CA TYR A 96 -1.80 9.96 -5.65
C TYR A 96 -2.29 9.35 -4.32
N ILE A 97 -1.41 8.62 -3.62
CA ILE A 97 -1.64 8.06 -2.30
C ILE A 97 -0.37 8.22 -1.48
N ASP A 98 -0.56 8.24 -0.17
CA ASP A 98 0.46 7.83 0.78
C ASP A 98 0.29 6.35 1.09
N GLY A 99 1.27 5.55 0.68
CA GLY A 99 1.19 4.11 0.78
C GLY A 99 1.74 3.37 -0.43
N VAL A 100 1.17 2.20 -0.69
CA VAL A 100 1.62 1.27 -1.73
C VAL A 100 0.63 1.23 -2.89
N SER A 101 1.10 1.53 -4.09
CA SER A 101 0.33 1.45 -5.33
C SER A 101 0.82 0.25 -6.13
N ILE A 102 -0.03 -0.77 -6.29
CA ILE A 102 0.20 -1.90 -7.19
C ILE A 102 -0.39 -1.57 -8.57
N THR A 103 0.45 -1.63 -9.60
CA THR A 103 0.06 -1.31 -10.99
C THR A 103 0.59 -2.36 -11.96
N ARG A 104 0.12 -2.32 -13.21
CA ARG A 104 0.63 -3.17 -14.29
C ARG A 104 0.80 -2.43 -15.61
N GLY A 105 1.74 -2.91 -16.42
CA GLY A 105 1.86 -2.56 -17.83
C GLY A 105 2.31 -1.13 -18.14
N SER A 106 2.47 -0.84 -19.43
CA SER A 106 2.82 0.47 -19.97
C SER A 106 1.91 0.80 -21.16
N SER A 107 0.92 1.69 -21.06
CA SER A 107 0.65 2.65 -19.98
C SER A 107 0.22 2.00 -18.64
N ARG A 108 0.59 2.67 -17.54
CA ARG A 108 0.40 2.18 -16.17
C ARG A 108 -1.09 2.07 -15.81
N GLN A 109 -1.54 0.86 -15.49
CA GLN A 109 -2.90 0.55 -15.06
C GLN A 109 -2.96 0.19 -13.58
N HIS A 110 -4.03 0.61 -12.89
CA HIS A 110 -4.24 0.32 -11.46
C HIS A 110 -4.63 -1.15 -11.22
N VAL A 111 -4.01 -1.75 -10.21
CA VAL A 111 -4.36 -3.10 -9.69
C VAL A 111 -4.98 -2.96 -8.31
N TRP A 112 -4.25 -2.37 -7.36
CA TRP A 112 -4.67 -2.20 -5.97
C TRP A 112 -3.94 -1.03 -5.30
N SER A 113 -4.58 -0.39 -4.32
CA SER A 113 -3.93 0.60 -3.44
C SER A 113 -3.94 0.13 -1.99
N LEU A 114 -2.83 0.22 -1.29
CA LEU A 114 -2.78 0.07 0.16
C LEU A 114 -2.39 1.41 0.76
N ILE A 115 -3.33 2.06 1.43
CA ILE A 115 -3.27 3.47 1.81
C ILE A 115 -2.97 3.59 3.30
N ALA A 116 -2.08 4.50 3.68
CA ALA A 116 -1.78 4.79 5.08
C ALA A 116 -2.46 6.09 5.52
N GLY A 117 -3.30 6.04 6.55
CA GLY A 117 -3.89 7.22 7.17
C GLY A 117 -3.06 7.75 8.34
N ILE A 118 -3.38 8.99 8.76
CA ILE A 118 -2.63 9.69 9.80
C ILE A 118 -2.82 9.13 11.22
N SER A 119 -4.04 8.71 11.56
CA SER A 119 -4.41 8.22 12.90
C SER A 119 -5.71 7.41 12.89
N GLU A 120 -5.77 6.41 13.76
CA GLU A 120 -6.94 5.56 13.97
C GLU A 120 -8.07 6.22 14.78
N ILE A 121 -7.74 7.18 15.64
CA ILE A 121 -8.67 7.74 16.64
C ILE A 121 -8.97 9.23 16.43
N SER A 122 -8.14 9.94 15.68
CA SER A 122 -8.28 11.39 15.54
C SER A 122 -9.46 11.80 14.65
N SER A 123 -10.34 12.63 15.20
CA SER A 123 -11.41 13.30 14.46
C SER A 123 -11.00 14.68 13.91
N SER A 124 -9.80 15.19 14.21
CA SER A 124 -9.40 16.57 13.85
C SER A 124 -8.81 16.70 12.45
N SER A 125 -8.35 15.61 11.83
CA SER A 125 -7.86 15.61 10.44
C SER A 125 -8.82 14.84 9.53
N GLU A 126 -9.89 15.50 9.08
CA GLU A 126 -10.93 14.85 8.24
C GLU A 126 -10.42 14.46 6.86
N THR A 127 -9.36 15.10 6.38
CA THR A 127 -8.84 14.92 5.01
C THR A 127 -7.70 13.90 4.92
N ASN A 128 -6.97 13.67 6.00
CA ASN A 128 -5.74 12.86 6.01
C ASN A 128 -5.98 11.43 6.55
N ARG A 129 -7.25 11.08 6.73
CA ARG A 129 -7.68 9.79 7.27
C ARG A 129 -8.11 8.85 6.14
N CYS A 130 -8.25 7.58 6.49
CA CYS A 130 -8.70 6.60 5.53
C CYS A 130 -10.09 6.91 4.96
N PRO A 131 -10.33 6.67 3.65
CA PRO A 131 -11.64 6.89 3.04
C PRO A 131 -12.75 6.01 3.61
N CYS A 132 -12.39 4.86 4.15
CA CYS A 132 -13.31 3.93 4.81
C CYS A 132 -13.56 4.25 6.29
N ASN A 133 -12.91 5.27 6.87
CA ASN A 133 -13.12 5.62 8.27
C ASN A 133 -14.55 6.11 8.51
N THR A 134 -15.08 5.82 9.70
CA THR A 134 -16.40 6.29 10.12
C THR A 134 -16.48 7.81 10.02
N GLY A 135 -17.44 8.32 9.23
CA GLY A 135 -17.64 9.74 9.00
C GLY A 135 -16.65 10.39 8.02
N SER A 136 -15.79 9.61 7.35
CA SER A 136 -14.87 10.13 6.34
C SER A 136 -15.62 10.65 5.11
N THR A 137 -15.19 11.79 4.59
CA THR A 137 -15.69 12.41 3.35
C THR A 137 -14.64 12.43 2.24
N VAL A 138 -13.46 11.83 2.50
CA VAL A 138 -12.34 11.79 1.56
C VAL A 138 -12.75 11.06 0.28
N PRO A 139 -12.73 11.73 -0.88
CA PRO A 139 -13.14 11.10 -2.12
C PRO A 139 -12.09 10.10 -2.61
N VAL A 140 -12.53 8.91 -2.99
CA VAL A 140 -11.66 7.91 -3.64
C VAL A 140 -11.60 8.19 -5.15
N PRO A 141 -10.41 8.36 -5.75
CA PRO A 141 -10.27 8.51 -7.19
C PRO A 141 -10.98 7.38 -7.97
N PRO A 142 -11.71 7.70 -9.06
CA PRO A 142 -12.50 6.70 -9.79
C PRO A 142 -11.69 5.52 -10.33
N PHE A 143 -10.41 5.71 -10.64
CA PHE A 143 -9.55 4.63 -11.13
C PHE A 143 -9.14 3.62 -10.04
N ILE A 144 -9.20 4.01 -8.75
CA ILE A 144 -9.02 3.10 -7.62
C ILE A 144 -10.33 2.35 -7.37
N GLY A 145 -11.44 3.08 -7.31
CA GLY A 145 -12.76 2.52 -7.01
C GLY A 145 -12.75 1.80 -5.65
N SER A 146 -13.19 0.54 -5.64
CA SER A 146 -13.20 -0.30 -4.43
C SER A 146 -11.94 -1.16 -4.24
N ASN A 147 -10.89 -0.96 -5.06
CA ASN A 147 -9.70 -1.81 -5.08
C ASN A 147 -8.61 -1.22 -4.17
N TYR A 148 -8.94 -1.05 -2.89
CA TYR A 148 -8.00 -0.55 -1.91
C TYR A 148 -8.20 -1.16 -0.52
N PHE A 149 -7.12 -1.16 0.25
CA PHE A 149 -7.15 -1.24 1.70
C PHE A 149 -6.64 0.09 2.25
N CYS A 150 -7.08 0.47 3.45
CA CYS A 150 -6.57 1.64 4.14
C CYS A 150 -6.51 1.38 5.63
N GLU A 151 -5.45 1.84 6.28
CA GLU A 151 -5.25 1.68 7.72
C GLU A 151 -4.27 2.75 8.22
N SER A 152 -4.34 3.09 9.51
CA SER A 152 -3.32 3.87 10.22
C SER A 152 -2.70 2.99 11.31
N GLY A 153 -1.42 3.19 11.59
CA GLY A 153 -0.73 2.50 12.70
C GLY A 153 -0.61 3.38 13.95
N ASN A 154 -1.21 4.57 13.93
CA ASN A 154 -1.16 5.53 15.01
C ASN A 154 -2.47 5.55 15.80
N SER A 155 -2.50 4.76 16.87
CA SER A 155 -3.61 4.66 17.83
C SER A 155 -3.70 5.82 18.83
N ILE A 156 -2.81 6.83 18.74
CA ILE A 156 -2.82 8.02 19.59
C ILE A 156 -2.94 9.31 18.77
N ILE A 157 -3.15 10.44 19.46
CA ILE A 157 -3.27 11.76 18.82
C ILE A 157 -1.90 12.33 18.43
N ASP A 158 -0.86 12.04 19.22
CA ASP A 158 0.47 12.61 19.02
C ASP A 158 1.22 11.92 17.87
N LEU A 159 1.83 12.75 17.02
CA LEU A 159 2.64 12.28 15.90
C LEU A 159 4.11 12.23 16.29
N SER A 160 4.80 11.19 15.84
CA SER A 160 6.25 11.05 15.96
C SER A 160 6.85 10.75 14.60
N GLN A 161 7.99 11.37 14.28
CA GLN A 161 8.75 11.06 13.06
C GLN A 161 9.55 9.75 13.24
N THR A 162 8.84 8.68 13.59
CA THR A 162 9.39 7.33 13.75
C THR A 162 8.44 6.29 13.14
N PRO A 163 8.91 5.09 12.78
CA PRO A 163 8.02 4.03 12.34
C PRO A 163 7.14 3.55 13.50
N TYR A 164 5.83 3.48 13.27
CA TYR A 164 4.85 2.91 14.20
C TYR A 164 4.87 1.38 14.10
N THR A 165 5.86 0.74 14.73
CA THR A 165 6.12 -0.70 14.55
C THR A 165 5.20 -1.62 15.33
N SER A 166 4.43 -1.09 16.28
CA SER A 166 3.49 -1.88 17.10
C SER A 166 2.24 -2.30 16.34
N ASP A 167 1.93 -1.60 15.25
CA ASP A 167 0.72 -1.83 14.46
C ASP A 167 1.06 -1.88 12.96
N PRO A 168 1.31 -3.08 12.40
CA PRO A 168 1.58 -3.26 10.98
C PRO A 168 0.35 -2.93 10.12
N LEU A 169 0.56 -2.16 9.06
CA LEU A 169 -0.52 -1.78 8.17
C LEU A 169 -0.96 -2.93 7.26
N TRP A 170 -2.26 -2.90 6.96
CA TRP A 170 -3.05 -3.71 6.04
C TRP A 170 -3.13 -5.19 6.41
N ASP A 171 -3.04 -5.49 7.71
CA ASP A 171 -3.18 -6.84 8.25
C ASP A 171 -4.59 -7.14 8.80
N GLY A 172 -5.44 -6.11 8.91
CA GLY A 172 -6.81 -6.20 9.41
C GLY A 172 -6.90 -6.34 10.93
N GLN A 173 -5.85 -5.97 11.65
CA GLN A 173 -5.74 -6.01 13.11
C GLN A 173 -5.34 -4.63 13.64
N GLY A 174 -5.36 -4.43 14.96
CA GLY A 174 -4.91 -3.16 15.56
C GLY A 174 -5.87 -1.96 15.40
N CYS A 175 -6.84 -2.05 14.50
CA CYS A 175 -7.72 -0.96 14.11
C CYS A 175 -8.54 -0.34 15.25
N GLY A 176 -8.31 0.95 15.48
CA GLY A 176 -9.13 1.79 16.36
C GLY A 176 -10.58 1.99 15.88
N SER A 177 -11.36 2.66 16.71
CA SER A 177 -12.82 2.75 16.54
C SER A 177 -13.25 3.35 15.20
N ASN A 178 -12.50 4.31 14.64
CA ASN A 178 -12.87 4.93 13.37
C ASN A 178 -12.56 4.03 12.17
N GLU A 179 -11.60 3.11 12.29
CA GLU A 179 -11.09 2.27 11.19
C GLU A 179 -11.75 0.88 11.16
N THR A 180 -12.71 0.61 12.05
CA THR A 180 -13.45 -0.66 12.11
C THR A 180 -13.96 -1.12 10.74
N ALA A 181 -14.47 -0.19 9.91
CA ALA A 181 -14.95 -0.51 8.57
C ALA A 181 -13.81 -0.81 7.58
N CYS A 182 -12.65 -0.18 7.75
CA CYS A 182 -11.46 -0.44 6.94
C CYS A 182 -10.88 -1.83 7.16
N CYS A 183 -10.95 -2.35 8.39
CA CYS A 183 -10.41 -3.66 8.74
C CYS A 183 -11.38 -4.81 8.56
N ASN A 184 -12.68 -4.52 8.49
CA ASN A 184 -13.71 -5.51 8.19
C ASN A 184 -14.01 -5.64 6.68
N VAL A 185 -13.09 -5.20 5.82
CA VAL A 185 -13.22 -5.37 4.37
C VAL A 185 -12.97 -6.84 3.99
N PRO A 186 -13.77 -7.41 3.06
CA PRO A 186 -13.54 -8.77 2.60
C PRO A 186 -12.14 -8.95 1.98
N GLY A 187 -11.46 -10.02 2.36
CA GLY A 187 -10.21 -10.45 1.75
C GLY A 187 -8.93 -10.02 2.48
N ILE A 188 -8.94 -8.94 3.28
CA ILE A 188 -7.77 -8.50 4.04
C ILE A 188 -7.17 -9.66 4.88
N PRO A 189 -5.84 -9.90 4.86
CA PRO A 189 -4.77 -9.08 4.25
C PRO A 189 -4.54 -9.30 2.74
N TRP A 190 -5.32 -10.17 2.10
CA TRP A 190 -5.17 -10.53 0.69
C TRP A 190 -6.03 -9.68 -0.24
N PHE A 191 -5.40 -8.86 -1.07
CA PHE A 191 -6.09 -8.22 -2.18
C PHE A 191 -6.27 -9.18 -3.35
N HIS A 192 -7.39 -9.05 -4.07
CA HIS A 192 -7.68 -9.83 -5.27
C HIS A 192 -8.25 -8.95 -6.36
N ARG A 193 -7.58 -8.92 -7.51
CA ARG A 193 -8.03 -8.24 -8.71
C ARG A 193 -8.33 -9.27 -9.79
N ASP A 194 -9.57 -9.34 -10.23
CA ASP A 194 -10.03 -10.25 -11.31
C ASP A 194 -10.44 -9.42 -12.53
N TYR A 195 -9.75 -9.65 -13.66
CA TYR A 195 -10.03 -9.02 -14.95
C TYR A 195 -10.95 -9.87 -15.85
N GLY A 196 -11.55 -10.93 -15.30
CA GLY A 196 -12.43 -11.85 -16.01
C GLY A 196 -11.68 -12.65 -17.07
N SER A 197 -12.16 -12.57 -18.31
CA SER A 197 -11.52 -13.22 -19.46
C SER A 197 -10.40 -12.41 -20.10
N THR A 198 -10.18 -11.16 -19.65
CA THR A 198 -9.12 -10.31 -20.20
C THR A 198 -7.78 -10.73 -19.62
N THR A 199 -6.90 -11.23 -20.48
CA THR A 199 -5.55 -11.64 -20.08
C THR A 199 -4.50 -10.63 -20.54
N THR A 200 -3.37 -10.60 -19.86
CA THR A 200 -2.21 -9.78 -20.19
C THR A 200 -0.92 -10.50 -19.79
N THR A 201 0.20 -10.07 -20.36
CA THR A 201 1.57 -10.44 -19.95
C THR A 201 2.33 -9.25 -19.38
N ASP A 202 1.62 -8.20 -18.97
CA ASP A 202 2.21 -7.01 -18.36
C ASP A 202 3.07 -7.37 -17.13
N TYR A 203 4.11 -6.57 -16.86
CA TYR A 203 4.77 -6.63 -15.57
C TYR A 203 3.82 -6.16 -14.46
N ILE A 204 4.07 -6.61 -13.23
CA ILE A 204 3.50 -5.99 -12.03
C ILE A 204 4.52 -5.00 -11.46
N GLU A 205 4.06 -3.84 -11.01
CA GLU A 205 4.88 -2.83 -10.35
C GLU A 205 4.33 -2.54 -8.95
N LEU A 206 5.22 -2.56 -7.97
CA LEU A 206 4.95 -2.06 -6.62
C LEU A 206 5.60 -0.68 -6.49
N ARG A 207 4.83 0.31 -6.07
CA ARG A 207 5.29 1.67 -5.84
C ARG A 207 5.02 2.06 -4.39
N VAL A 208 6.02 2.53 -3.65
CA VAL A 208 5.80 3.23 -2.37
C VAL A 208 5.78 4.71 -2.69
N CYS A 209 4.66 5.35 -2.39
CA CYS A 209 4.38 6.74 -2.69
C CYS A 209 4.11 7.51 -1.40
N GLY A 210 4.39 8.79 -1.46
CA GLY A 210 3.90 9.78 -0.51
C GLY A 210 3.94 11.16 -1.15
N ASP A 211 3.12 12.05 -0.66
CA ASP A 211 2.86 13.32 -1.31
C ASP A 211 3.71 14.47 -0.71
N GLU A 212 4.33 14.23 0.44
CA GLU A 212 5.35 15.05 1.09
C GLU A 212 6.73 14.39 1.15
N GLY A 213 7.68 15.11 1.74
CA GLY A 213 9.05 14.65 1.97
C GLY A 213 9.14 13.56 3.05
N THR A 214 10.11 12.66 2.89
CA THR A 214 10.32 11.47 3.76
C THR A 214 10.69 11.76 5.22
N THR A 215 10.93 13.01 5.58
CA THR A 215 11.11 13.43 6.97
C THR A 215 9.78 13.70 7.68
N ASN A 216 8.73 14.01 6.90
CA ASN A 216 7.36 14.20 7.38
C ASN A 216 6.61 12.87 7.45
N GLU A 217 6.61 12.13 6.33
CA GLU A 217 5.85 10.90 6.19
C GLU A 217 6.56 9.88 5.30
N ASP A 218 6.34 8.60 5.55
CA ASP A 218 6.65 7.54 4.61
C ASP A 218 5.83 6.30 4.94
N VAL A 219 5.81 5.33 4.04
CA VAL A 219 5.11 4.05 4.26
C VAL A 219 6.02 2.88 3.89
N PRO A 220 7.08 2.62 4.67
CA PRO A 220 8.02 1.57 4.36
C PRO A 220 7.38 0.17 4.46
N VAL A 221 7.69 -0.70 3.49
CA VAL A 221 7.16 -2.07 3.40
C VAL A 221 8.15 -3.10 3.95
N SER A 222 7.69 -4.01 4.81
CA SER A 222 8.52 -5.10 5.34
C SER A 222 8.25 -6.42 4.64
N PHE A 223 7.05 -6.59 4.08
CA PHE A 223 6.65 -7.84 3.46
C PHE A 223 5.78 -7.57 2.23
N TYR A 224 5.99 -8.35 1.17
CA TYR A 224 4.98 -8.53 0.14
C TYR A 224 5.11 -9.90 -0.52
N GLU A 225 3.97 -10.44 -0.94
CA GLU A 225 3.94 -11.53 -1.91
C GLU A 225 2.82 -11.28 -2.92
N ILE A 226 3.14 -11.43 -4.20
CA ILE A 226 2.20 -11.15 -5.29
C ILE A 226 2.24 -12.32 -6.27
N TYR A 227 1.05 -12.78 -6.62
CA TYR A 227 0.79 -13.91 -7.49
C TYR A 227 -0.10 -13.50 -8.65
N VAL A 228 0.07 -14.19 -9.77
CA VAL A 228 -0.80 -14.06 -10.95
C VAL A 228 -1.35 -15.41 -11.37
N LYS A 229 -2.49 -15.38 -12.06
CA LYS A 229 -3.20 -16.55 -12.59
C LYS A 229 -3.92 -16.19 -13.88
#